data_AF-A0A812L3Q6-F1
#
_entry.id   AF-A0A812L3Q6-F1
#
_cell.length_a   1.000
_cell.length_b   1.000
_cell.length_c   1.000
_cell.angle_alpha   90.00
_cell.angle_beta   90.00
_cell.angle_gamma   90.00
#
_symmetry.space_group_name_H-M   'P 1'
#
loop_
_entity.id
_entity.type
_entity.pdbx_description
1 polymer ?
#
loop_
_entity_poly.entity_id
_entity_poly.type
_entity_poly.pdbx_seq_one_letter_code
_entity_poly.pdbx_strand_id
1 'polypeptide(L)'
;MRPSIMRGIILAICLALGAGTGALPPWWILNNVKPEGEPQSMGSYTIITFSEAQQKRFAIDSHGEPTDRSKFHAALKALKEERMQGRHTTGETEALRPTVTPRLLV
;
A
#
# COMPACT_ATOMS: atom_id res chain seq x y z
N MET A 1 41.15 31.17 19.86
CA MET A 1 40.79 29.74 20.01
C MET A 1 39.43 29.50 19.38
N ARG A 2 39.28 28.46 18.54
CA ARG A 2 37.98 27.99 18.02
C ARG A 2 37.54 26.77 18.83
N PRO A 3 36.39 26.78 19.51
CA PRO A 3 35.76 25.56 20.00
C PRO A 3 34.69 25.06 19.02
N SER A 4 34.61 23.74 18.98
CA SER A 4 33.90 22.87 18.05
C SER A 4 32.37 22.96 18.08
N ILE A 5 31.79 22.85 16.89
CA ILE A 5 30.65 21.98 16.52
C ILE A 5 29.75 21.56 17.68
N MET A 6 28.65 22.29 17.87
CA MET A 6 27.49 21.82 18.63
C MET A 6 26.28 21.82 17.71
N ARG A 7 25.76 20.61 17.46
CA ARG A 7 24.51 20.34 16.75
C ARG A 7 23.38 21.08 17.48
N GLY A 8 22.98 22.23 16.93
CA GLY A 8 21.92 23.08 17.45
C GLY A 8 20.80 23.22 16.44
N ILE A 9 19.74 22.42 16.62
CA ILE A 9 18.34 22.85 16.57
C ILE A 9 18.01 23.78 15.38
N ILE A 10 17.77 23.19 14.20
CA ILE A 10 16.94 23.83 13.17
C ILE A 10 15.49 23.58 13.58
N LEU A 11 14.97 24.54 14.34
CA LEU A 11 13.55 24.74 14.56
C LEU A 11 12.93 25.22 13.23
N ALA A 12 12.56 24.28 12.36
CA ALA A 12 11.74 24.57 11.19
C ALA A 12 10.28 24.24 11.53
N ILE A 13 9.60 25.24 12.07
CA ILE A 13 8.14 25.34 12.04
C ILE A 13 7.72 25.32 10.57
N CYS A 14 7.05 24.25 10.13
CA CYS A 14 6.21 24.25 8.96
C CYS A 14 4.90 23.56 9.31
N LEU A 15 3.91 24.36 9.73
CA LEU A 15 2.50 23.99 9.59
C LEU A 15 2.24 23.74 8.10
N ALA A 16 2.28 22.49 7.67
CA ALA A 16 1.65 22.09 6.42
C ALA A 16 0.14 22.02 6.66
N LEU A 17 -0.54 23.12 6.33
CA LEU A 17 -1.98 23.18 6.12
C LEU A 17 -2.38 22.10 5.10
N GLY A 18 -2.83 20.95 5.59
CA GLY A 18 -3.46 19.92 4.77
C GLY A 18 -4.72 20.47 4.13
N ALA A 19 -4.68 20.68 2.82
CA ALA A 19 -5.79 21.13 2.01
C ALA A 19 -6.94 20.11 1.98
N GLY A 20 -8.18 20.59 2.19
CA GLY A 20 -9.37 20.07 1.49
C GLY A 20 -10.21 18.97 2.15
N THR A 21 -11.21 19.39 2.95
CA THR A 21 -12.65 19.02 2.83
C THR A 21 -13.04 17.65 2.26
N GLY A 22 -13.49 16.73 3.13
CA GLY A 22 -14.07 15.43 2.79
C GLY A 22 -13.04 14.32 2.83
N ALA A 23 -12.87 13.67 3.99
CA ALA A 23 -11.84 12.65 4.20
C ALA A 23 -12.14 11.39 3.37
N LEU A 24 -11.72 11.39 2.11
CA LEU A 24 -11.58 10.15 1.35
C LEU A 24 -10.67 9.22 2.16
N PRO A 25 -11.03 7.93 2.26
CA PRO A 25 -10.20 6.99 2.99
C PRO A 25 -8.80 6.92 2.37
N PRO A 26 -7.76 6.65 3.17
CA PRO A 26 -6.40 6.47 2.67
C PRO A 26 -6.30 5.54 1.46
N TRP A 27 -5.39 5.84 0.53
CA TRP A 27 -5.30 5.14 -0.75
C TRP A 27 -5.07 3.63 -0.59
N TRP A 28 -4.30 3.21 0.42
CA TRP A 28 -3.99 1.79 0.65
C TRP A 28 -5.23 1.00 1.04
N ILE A 29 -6.18 1.61 1.76
CA ILE A 29 -7.49 0.99 2.06
C ILE A 29 -8.29 0.82 0.77
N LEU A 30 -8.35 1.85 -0.08
CA LEU A 30 -9.06 1.80 -1.36
C LEU A 30 -8.48 0.75 -2.32
N ASN A 31 -7.18 0.50 -2.23
CA ASN A 31 -6.46 -0.44 -3.07
C ASN A 31 -6.26 -1.82 -2.41
N ASN A 32 -6.86 -2.04 -1.23
CA ASN A 32 -6.76 -3.28 -0.46
C ASN A 32 -5.30 -3.71 -0.16
N VAL A 33 -4.43 -2.71 0.07
CA VAL A 33 -3.03 -2.86 0.46
C VAL A 33 -2.93 -2.75 1.98
N LYS A 34 -2.38 -3.78 2.62
CA LYS A 34 -2.13 -3.80 4.06
C LYS A 34 -0.66 -3.44 4.32
N PRO A 35 -0.34 -2.52 5.24
CA PRO A 35 1.05 -2.29 5.65
C PRO A 35 1.65 -3.54 6.31
N GLU A 36 2.86 -3.92 5.89
CA GLU A 36 3.57 -5.13 6.35
C GLU A 36 4.92 -4.81 7.00
N GLY A 37 5.16 -3.54 7.35
CA GLY A 37 6.36 -3.10 8.02
C GLY A 37 6.28 -3.29 9.54
N GLU A 38 7.40 -2.96 10.19
CA GLU A 38 7.51 -3.09 11.65
C GLU A 38 6.59 -2.10 12.38
N PRO A 39 6.09 -2.47 13.57
CA PRO A 39 5.39 -1.54 14.44
C PRO A 39 6.32 -0.41 14.91
N GLN A 40 5.88 0.84 14.78
CA GLN A 40 6.59 2.01 15.28
C GLN A 40 5.82 2.63 16.45
N SER A 41 6.48 2.77 17.59
CA SER A 41 5.92 3.44 18.76
C SER A 41 5.95 4.95 18.58
N MET A 42 4.81 5.60 18.81
CA MET A 42 4.63 7.05 18.81
C MET A 42 4.44 7.59 20.25
N GLY A 43 4.92 6.84 21.24
CA GLY A 43 4.75 7.15 22.65
C GLY A 43 3.47 6.56 23.22
N SER A 44 2.31 7.18 22.94
CA SER A 44 1.01 6.74 23.49
C SER A 44 0.28 5.70 22.64
N TYR A 45 0.73 5.48 21.40
CA TYR A 45 0.15 4.52 20.48
C TYR A 45 1.22 3.93 19.56
N THR A 46 0.90 2.79 18.95
CA THR A 46 1.77 2.12 17.97
C THR A 46 1.10 2.13 16.62
N ILE A 47 1.86 2.45 15.57
CA ILE A 47 1.41 2.33 14.17
C ILE A 47 2.12 1.18 13.49
N ILE A 48 1.49 0.57 12.48
CA ILE A 48 2.16 -0.38 11.58
C ILE A 48 2.65 0.42 10.37
N THR A 49 3.92 0.24 10.01
CA THR A 49 4.54 0.93 8.87
C THR A 49 4.44 0.10 7.59
N PHE A 50 4.78 0.69 6.43
CA PHE A 50 4.96 -0.07 5.20
C PHE A 50 6.32 -0.76 5.17
N SER A 51 6.38 -2.00 4.68
CA SER A 51 7.64 -2.73 4.55
C SER A 51 8.54 -2.09 3.49
N GLU A 52 9.86 -2.33 3.53
CA GLU A 52 10.76 -1.79 2.50
C GLU A 52 10.37 -2.22 1.08
N ALA A 53 9.84 -3.44 0.92
CA ALA A 53 9.36 -3.93 -0.37
C ALA A 53 8.16 -3.12 -0.85
N GLN A 54 7.22 -2.80 0.05
CA GLN A 54 6.06 -1.95 -0.27
C GLN A 54 6.49 -0.51 -0.57
N GLN A 55 7.42 0.04 0.20
CA GLN A 55 8.02 1.36 -0.03
C GLN A 55 8.65 1.46 -1.42
N LYS A 56 9.45 0.46 -1.82
CA LYS A 56 10.06 0.39 -3.16
C LYS A 56 9.03 0.17 -4.27
N ARG A 57 8.04 -0.72 -4.07
CA ARG A 57 7.01 -1.05 -5.07
C ARG A 57 6.13 0.15 -5.39
N PHE A 58 5.69 0.89 -4.38
CA PHE A 58 4.79 2.02 -4.55
C PHE A 58 5.51 3.37 -4.59
N ALA A 59 6.83 3.41 -4.42
CA ALA A 59 7.60 4.64 -4.24
C ALA A 59 7.01 5.53 -3.13
N ILE A 60 6.75 4.92 -1.97
CA ILE A 60 6.21 5.56 -0.76
C ILE A 60 7.23 5.46 0.38
N ASP A 61 7.08 6.30 1.39
CA ASP A 61 7.82 6.18 2.64
C ASP A 61 7.16 5.18 3.63
N SER A 62 7.70 5.08 4.84
CA SER A 62 7.20 4.19 5.89
C SER A 62 5.77 4.50 6.35
N HIS A 63 5.28 5.71 6.12
CA HIS A 63 3.94 6.16 6.51
C HIS A 63 2.94 6.09 5.34
N GLY A 64 3.41 5.78 4.13
CA GLY A 64 2.59 5.65 2.93
C GLY A 64 2.45 6.94 2.14
N GLU A 65 3.30 7.93 2.40
CA GLU A 65 3.37 9.15 1.60
C GLU A 65 4.21 8.93 0.34
N PRO A 66 3.70 9.32 -0.86
CA PRO A 66 4.45 9.17 -2.11
C PRO A 66 5.74 10.01 -2.13
N THR A 67 6.88 9.34 -2.27
CA THR A 67 8.19 9.98 -2.49
C THR A 67 8.40 10.35 -3.97
N ASP A 68 7.86 9.56 -4.90
CA ASP A 68 7.86 9.82 -6.33
C ASP A 68 6.44 9.64 -6.88
N ARG A 69 5.79 10.76 -7.20
CA ARG A 69 4.40 10.76 -7.65
C ARG A 69 4.21 9.98 -8.97
N SER A 70 5.14 10.07 -9.90
CA SER A 70 5.01 9.37 -11.19
C SER A 70 5.09 7.86 -11.01
N LYS A 71 6.06 7.39 -10.22
CA LYS A 71 6.18 5.95 -9.91
C LYS A 71 5.01 5.44 -9.09
N PHE A 72 4.53 6.23 -8.13
CA PHE A 72 3.35 5.89 -7.33
C PHE A 72 2.12 5.66 -8.20
N HIS A 73 1.81 6.56 -9.14
CA HIS A 73 0.66 6.40 -10.04
C HIS A 73 0.82 5.20 -10.97
N ALA A 74 2.03 4.97 -11.49
CA ALA A 74 2.33 3.80 -12.30
C ALA A 74 2.11 2.49 -11.52
N ALA A 75 2.57 2.43 -10.26
CA ALA A 75 2.39 1.28 -9.38
C ALA A 75 0.92 1.01 -9.05
N LEU A 76 0.11 2.05 -8.79
CA LEU A 76 -1.33 1.91 -8.58
C LEU A 76 -2.06 1.42 -9.83
N LYS A 77 -1.67 1.91 -11.01
CA LYS A 77 -2.22 1.45 -12.28
C LYS A 77 -1.91 -0.04 -12.49
N ALA A 78 -0.66 -0.46 -12.29
CA ALA A 78 -0.26 -1.85 -12.39
C ALA A 78 -1.04 -2.74 -11.39
N LEU A 79 -1.17 -2.31 -10.13
CA LEU A 79 -1.96 -3.03 -9.12
C LEU A 79 -3.43 -3.19 -9.54
N LYS A 80 -4.03 -2.15 -10.12
CA LYS A 80 -5.40 -2.21 -10.65
C LYS A 80 -5.50 -3.19 -11.81
N GLU A 81 -4.55 -3.18 -12.73
CA GLU A 81 -4.50 -4.11 -13.87
C GLU A 81 -4.35 -5.56 -13.42
N GLU A 82 -3.44 -5.86 -12.49
CA GLU A 82 -3.28 -7.17 -11.85
C GLU A 82 -4.61 -7.68 -11.26
N ARG A 83 -5.33 -6.82 -10.53
CA ARG A 83 -6.64 -7.15 -9.95
C ARG A 83 -7.71 -7.43 -10.99
N MET A 84 -7.67 -6.74 -12.13
CA MET A 84 -8.62 -6.98 -13.22
C MET A 84 -8.31 -8.28 -13.96
N GLN A 85 -7.03 -8.63 -14.13
CA GLN A 85 -6.61 -9.88 -14.76
C GLN A 85 -6.99 -11.11 -13.92
N GLY A 86 -6.81 -11.07 -12.60
CA GLY A 86 -7.27 -12.16 -11.70
C GLY A 86 -8.79 -12.36 -11.67
N ARG A 87 -9.57 -11.33 -12.02
CA ARG A 87 -11.03 -11.43 -12.16
C ARG A 87 -11.46 -12.18 -13.42
N HIS A 88 -10.68 -12.10 -14.49
CA HIS A 88 -11.00 -12.76 -15.75
C HIS A 88 -10.73 -14.27 -15.72
N THR A 89 -9.78 -14.76 -14.91
CA THR A 89 -9.43 -16.19 -14.84
C THR A 89 -10.27 -17.02 -13.87
N THR A 90 -11.02 -16.37 -12.97
CA THR A 90 -11.86 -17.08 -11.97
C THR A 90 -13.24 -17.50 -12.54
N GLY A 91 -13.61 -17.02 -13.74
CA GLY A 91 -14.86 -17.38 -14.41
C GLY A 91 -14.78 -18.58 -15.37
N GLU A 92 -13.60 -19.15 -15.62
CA GLU A 92 -13.37 -20.16 -16.66
C GLU A 92 -12.88 -21.51 -16.09
N THR A 93 -13.38 -21.90 -14.92
CA THR A 93 -13.20 -23.26 -14.36
C THR A 93 -14.53 -23.88 -13.92
N GLU A 94 -15.64 -23.45 -14.50
CA GLU A 94 -16.94 -24.15 -14.45
C GLU A 94 -17.43 -24.57 -15.85
N ALA A 95 -16.51 -24.90 -16.78
CA ALA A 95 -16.87 -25.41 -18.11
C ALA A 95 -16.30 -26.80 -18.43
N LEU A 96 -15.56 -27.41 -17.49
CA LEU A 96 -14.97 -28.75 -17.63
C LEU A 96 -15.27 -29.61 -16.40
N ARG A 97 -16.54 -29.71 -16.02
CA ARG A 97 -16.99 -30.88 -15.26
C ARG A 97 -17.21 -32.00 -16.28
N PRO A 98 -16.40 -33.08 -16.32
CA PRO A 98 -16.83 -34.26 -17.05
C PRO A 98 -18.13 -34.72 -16.40
N THR A 99 -19.19 -34.81 -17.20
CA THR A 99 -20.48 -35.36 -16.80
C THR A 99 -20.23 -36.72 -16.17
N VAL A 100 -20.32 -36.82 -14.84
CA VAL A 100 -20.34 -38.12 -14.16
C VAL A 100 -21.69 -38.73 -14.50
N THR A 101 -21.73 -39.47 -15.61
CA THR A 101 -22.87 -40.31 -15.97
C THR A 101 -23.09 -41.28 -14.81
N PRO A 102 -24.23 -41.25 -14.10
CA PRO A 102 -24.50 -42.25 -13.08
C PRO A 102 -24.61 -43.61 -13.79
N ARG A 103 -23.64 -44.48 -13.55
CA ARG A 103 -23.66 -45.88 -14.00
C ARG A 103 -24.85 -46.55 -13.34
N LEU A 104 -25.91 -46.77 -14.11
CA LEU A 104 -27.09 -47.52 -13.71
C LEU A 104 -26.64 -48.93 -13.32
N LEU A 105 -26.72 -49.26 -12.03
CA LEU A 105 -26.59 -50.63 -11.54
C LEU A 105 -27.85 -51.38 -12.01
N VAL A 106 -27.65 -52.31 -12.95
CA VAL A 106 -28.59 -53.38 -13.29
C VAL A 106 -28.22 -54.60 -12.46
#